data_AF-D8RY43-F1
#
_entry.id   AF-D8RY43-F1
#
_cell.length_a   1.000
_cell.length_b   1.000
_cell.length_c   1.000
_cell.angle_alpha   90.00
_cell.angle_beta   90.00
_cell.angle_gamma   90.00
#
_symmetry.space_group_name_H-M   'P 1'
#
loop_
_entity.id
_entity.type
_entity.pdbx_description
1 polymer ?
#
loop_
_entity_poly.entity_id
_entity_poly.type
_entity_poly.pdbx_seq_one_letter_code
_entity_poly.pdbx_strand_id
1 'polypeptide(L)'
;GPKANGGAQNDWKGVWSHTSIKNQYGLTTADSPYGATASAGSYIFEFSRPLQTSDRLQQDAQFSIGKSHRFASAFWFPVNNVEWSPMQHSSMNCEWTPLRI
;
A
#
# COMPACT_ATOMS: atom_id res chain seq x y z
N GLY A 1 -3.48 -33.20 -12.21
CA GLY A 1 -3.35 -32.73 -10.82
C GLY A 1 -3.74 -31.26 -10.75
N PRO A 2 -4.16 -30.73 -9.59
CA PRO A 2 -4.52 -29.32 -9.48
C PRO A 2 -3.31 -28.46 -9.84
N LYS A 3 -3.51 -27.40 -10.65
CA LYS A 3 -2.45 -26.43 -10.97
C LYS A 3 -1.87 -25.89 -9.67
N ALA A 4 -0.57 -26.04 -9.47
CA ALA A 4 0.10 -25.48 -8.31
C ALA A 4 -0.07 -23.95 -8.33
N ASN A 5 -0.77 -23.41 -7.32
CA ASN A 5 -0.87 -21.98 -7.04
C ASN A 5 0.50 -21.48 -6.57
N GLY A 6 1.44 -21.31 -7.50
CA GLY A 6 2.81 -20.88 -7.24
C GLY A 6 3.06 -19.38 -7.40
N GLY A 7 2.01 -18.57 -7.59
CA GLY A 7 2.17 -17.13 -7.78
C GLY A 7 2.48 -16.37 -6.49
N ALA A 8 2.67 -15.06 -6.61
CA ALA A 8 2.83 -14.12 -5.49
C ALA A 8 1.79 -14.35 -4.37
N GLN A 9 2.27 -14.38 -3.13
CA GLN A 9 1.54 -14.70 -1.90
C GLN A 9 1.87 -13.68 -0.80
N ASN A 10 1.83 -12.41 -1.21
CA ASN A 10 2.24 -11.31 -0.37
C ASN A 10 1.22 -10.95 0.73
N ASP A 11 -0.02 -11.43 0.63
CA ASP A 11 -1.09 -11.34 1.64
C ASP A 11 -1.21 -9.96 2.32
N TRP A 12 -1.09 -8.89 1.52
CA TRP A 12 -1.10 -7.53 2.05
C TRP A 12 -2.45 -7.20 2.66
N LYS A 13 -2.41 -6.67 3.88
CA LYS A 13 -3.53 -6.00 4.53
C LYS A 13 -3.20 -4.53 4.61
N GLY A 14 -4.11 -3.69 4.11
CA GLY A 14 -3.96 -2.25 4.12
C GLY A 14 -5.15 -1.59 4.76
N VAL A 15 -4.91 -0.52 5.51
CA VAL A 15 -5.91 0.47 5.91
C VAL A 15 -5.39 1.85 5.57
N TRP A 16 -6.29 2.79 5.29
CA TRP A 16 -5.93 4.18 5.05
C TRP A 16 -6.94 5.13 5.67
N SER A 17 -6.45 6.32 6.02
CA SER A 17 -7.25 7.40 6.59
C SER A 17 -6.74 8.76 6.13
N HIS A 18 -7.51 9.81 6.41
CA HIS A 18 -7.13 11.19 6.11
C HIS A 18 -7.31 12.06 7.36
N THR A 19 -6.38 12.99 7.62
CA THR A 19 -6.40 13.84 8.83
C THR A 19 -7.58 14.80 8.92
N SER A 20 -8.38 14.95 7.85
CA SER A 20 -9.63 15.71 7.90
C SER A 20 -10.75 14.97 8.64
N ILE A 21 -10.63 13.67 8.87
CA ILE A 21 -11.62 12.85 9.56
C ILE A 21 -11.53 13.17 11.06
N LYS A 22 -12.61 13.69 11.65
CA LYS A 22 -12.68 14.12 13.07
C LYS A 22 -13.79 13.38 13.81
N ASN A 23 -13.49 12.24 14.43
CA ASN A 23 -14.43 11.59 15.35
C ASN A 23 -13.71 10.67 16.36
N GLN A 24 -14.41 10.40 17.47
CA GLN A 24 -13.94 9.64 18.63
C GLN A 24 -13.94 8.10 18.43
N TYR A 25 -14.55 7.60 17.35
CA TYR A 25 -14.59 6.17 16.96
C TYR A 25 -14.31 5.93 15.46
N GLY A 26 -13.88 6.96 14.73
CA GLY A 26 -13.24 6.81 13.41
C GLY A 26 -14.12 6.98 12.17
N LEU A 27 -15.33 6.42 12.10
CA LEU A 27 -16.03 6.30 10.81
C LEU A 27 -17.56 6.35 10.93
N THR A 28 -18.22 7.27 10.21
CA THR A 28 -19.64 7.18 9.84
C THR A 28 -19.77 6.53 8.47
N THR A 29 -20.95 5.98 8.12
CA THR A 29 -21.22 5.39 6.79
C THR A 29 -21.07 6.40 5.64
N ALA A 30 -21.07 7.70 5.96
CA ALA A 30 -20.86 8.80 5.01
C ALA A 30 -19.39 9.25 4.94
N ASP A 31 -18.53 8.81 5.85
CA ASP A 31 -17.11 9.10 5.82
C ASP A 31 -16.45 8.22 4.76
N SER A 32 -16.16 8.84 3.63
CA SER A 32 -15.19 8.30 2.68
C SER A 32 -13.83 8.20 3.40
N PRO A 33 -13.06 7.09 3.25
CA PRO A 33 -11.67 7.07 3.72
C PRO A 33 -10.80 8.05 2.91
N TYR A 34 -11.37 8.64 1.86
CA TYR A 34 -10.82 9.78 1.14
C TYR A 34 -11.25 11.07 1.82
N GLY A 35 -10.31 12.01 1.98
CA GLY A 35 -10.61 13.31 2.57
C GLY A 35 -11.78 14.01 1.87
N ALA A 36 -12.48 14.88 2.58
CA ALA A 36 -13.54 15.68 1.96
C ALA A 36 -12.95 16.54 0.82
N THR A 37 -13.72 16.76 -0.24
CA THR A 37 -13.29 17.54 -1.41
C THR A 37 -12.72 18.90 -0.97
N ALA A 38 -11.56 19.26 -1.52
CA ALA A 38 -10.83 20.49 -1.21
C ALA A 38 -10.41 20.67 0.26
N SER A 39 -10.47 19.61 1.09
CA SER A 39 -9.97 19.65 2.46
C SER A 39 -8.47 19.37 2.50
N ALA A 40 -7.71 20.30 3.08
CA ALA A 40 -6.29 20.08 3.34
C ALA A 40 -6.10 18.99 4.41
N GLY A 41 -5.02 18.21 4.26
CA GLY A 41 -4.65 17.18 5.23
C GLY A 41 -3.60 16.23 4.69
N SER A 42 -3.36 15.16 5.44
CA SER A 42 -2.44 14.10 5.07
C SER A 42 -3.19 12.77 4.97
N TYR A 43 -2.85 11.99 3.95
CA TYR A 43 -3.22 10.58 3.88
C TYR A 43 -2.24 9.75 4.71
N ILE A 44 -2.78 8.86 5.53
CA ILE A 44 -2.01 7.90 6.32
C ILE A 44 -2.36 6.52 5.80
N PHE A 45 -1.34 5.77 5.37
CA PHE A 45 -1.48 4.40 4.88
C PHE A 45 -0.72 3.46 5.81
N GLU A 46 -1.39 2.43 6.29
CA GLU A 46 -0.79 1.38 7.10
C GLU A 46 -0.93 0.05 6.39
N PHE A 47 0.18 -0.64 6.23
CA PHE A 47 0.23 -1.93 5.56
C PHE A 47 0.87 -2.97 6.47
N SER A 48 0.38 -4.21 6.39
CA SER A 48 0.99 -5.36 7.03
C SER A 48 1.01 -6.55 6.08
N ARG A 49 2.06 -7.35 6.20
CA ARG A 49 2.23 -8.63 5.53
C ARG A 49 3.22 -9.50 6.31
N PRO A 50 3.21 -10.82 6.11
CA PRO A 50 4.28 -11.68 6.59
C PRO A 50 5.66 -11.24 6.04
N LEU A 51 6.69 -11.35 6.89
CA LEU A 51 8.07 -11.09 6.48
C LEU A 51 8.53 -12.09 5.40
N GLN A 52 8.07 -13.33 5.49
CA GLN A 52 8.36 -14.41 4.56
C GLN A 52 7.07 -14.88 3.92
N THR A 53 7.10 -15.23 2.64
CA THR A 53 5.96 -15.78 1.90
C THR A 53 6.27 -17.19 1.41
N SER A 54 5.24 -17.96 1.09
CA SER A 54 5.40 -19.31 0.54
C SER A 54 5.53 -19.30 -1.00
N ASP A 55 5.77 -18.13 -1.59
CA ASP A 55 5.92 -17.95 -3.03
C ASP A 55 7.15 -18.71 -3.56
N ARG A 56 6.89 -19.77 -4.32
CA ARG A 56 7.91 -20.65 -4.88
C ARG A 56 8.56 -20.08 -6.13
N LEU A 57 7.92 -19.11 -6.79
CA LEU A 57 8.45 -18.45 -7.98
C LEU A 57 9.32 -17.23 -7.64
N GLN A 58 9.49 -16.91 -6.35
CA GLN A 58 10.37 -15.84 -5.85
C GLN A 58 10.04 -14.46 -6.42
N GLN A 59 8.75 -14.20 -6.64
CA GLN A 59 8.23 -12.92 -7.08
C GLN A 59 8.07 -11.96 -5.88
N ASP A 60 7.72 -12.49 -4.72
CA ASP A 60 7.60 -11.74 -3.49
C ASP A 60 8.96 -11.42 -2.86
N ALA A 61 9.13 -10.16 -2.45
CA ALA A 61 10.24 -9.77 -1.58
C ALA A 61 10.20 -10.57 -0.27
N GLN A 62 11.36 -11.11 0.15
CA GLN A 62 11.54 -11.84 1.40
C GLN A 62 12.31 -10.98 2.40
N PHE A 63 11.68 -10.62 3.51
CA PHE A 63 12.24 -9.74 4.52
C PHE A 63 12.82 -10.52 5.71
N SER A 64 13.96 -10.07 6.22
CA SER A 64 14.61 -10.67 7.39
C SER A 64 15.00 -9.59 8.40
N ILE A 65 14.81 -9.90 9.68
CA ILE A 65 15.17 -9.04 10.82
C ILE A 65 16.69 -8.81 10.82
N GLY A 66 17.10 -7.57 11.09
CA GLY A 66 18.48 -7.11 11.06
C GLY A 66 19.04 -6.82 9.67
N LYS A 67 18.22 -6.84 8.61
CA LYS A 67 18.67 -6.62 7.22
C LYS A 67 18.07 -5.34 6.64
N SER A 68 18.80 -4.75 5.68
CA SER A 68 18.33 -3.61 4.88
C SER A 68 17.81 -4.11 3.53
N HIS A 69 16.66 -3.60 3.11
CA HIS A 69 15.97 -3.94 1.87
C HIS A 69 15.71 -2.68 1.05
N ARG A 70 15.48 -2.84 -0.26
CA ARG A 70 15.11 -1.73 -1.15
C ARG A 70 13.60 -1.52 -1.09
N PHE A 71 13.17 -0.29 -0.83
CA PHE A 71 11.76 0.08 -0.73
C PHE A 71 11.47 1.33 -1.56
N ALA A 72 10.34 1.31 -2.25
CA ALA A 72 9.77 2.46 -2.94
C ALA A 72 8.25 2.41 -2.82
N SER A 73 7.61 3.57 -2.85
CA SER A 73 6.17 3.69 -2.75
C SER A 73 5.65 4.70 -3.76
N ALA A 74 4.61 4.28 -4.47
CA ALA A 74 3.89 5.07 -5.44
C ALA A 74 2.42 5.14 -5.03
N PHE A 75 1.82 6.31 -5.16
CA PHE A 75 0.41 6.55 -4.90
C PHE A 75 -0.31 6.89 -6.20
N TRP A 76 -1.47 6.27 -6.40
CA TRP A 76 -2.37 6.59 -7.49
C TRP A 76 -3.79 6.69 -6.97
N PHE A 77 -4.50 7.71 -7.44
CA PHE A 77 -5.90 7.93 -7.13
C PHE A 77 -6.67 8.08 -8.46
N PRO A 78 -7.74 7.29 -8.69
CA PRO A 78 -8.55 7.40 -9.89
C PRO A 78 -9.31 8.72 -9.88
N VAL A 79 -8.82 9.71 -10.62
CA VAL A 79 -9.59 10.90 -10.95
C VAL A 79 -10.44 10.59 -12.18
N ASN A 80 -11.74 10.89 -12.13
CA ASN A 80 -12.67 10.73 -13.25
C ASN A 80 -12.81 9.30 -13.82
N ASN A 81 -12.72 8.26 -12.97
CA ASN A 81 -12.84 6.85 -13.38
C ASN A 81 -11.84 6.40 -14.45
N VAL A 82 -10.69 7.07 -14.56
CA VAL A 82 -9.60 6.58 -15.41
C VAL A 82 -8.94 5.39 -14.71
N GLU A 83 -8.65 4.32 -15.46
CA GLU A 83 -7.92 3.16 -14.95
C GLU A 83 -6.46 3.51 -14.64
N TRP A 84 -5.82 2.69 -13.81
CA TRP A 84 -4.41 2.88 -13.49
C TRP A 84 -3.53 2.73 -14.74
N SER A 85 -2.58 3.65 -14.89
CA SER A 85 -1.51 3.57 -15.88
C SER A 85 -0.15 3.69 -15.18
N PRO A 86 0.89 2.96 -15.65
CA PRO A 86 2.23 3.04 -15.08
C PRO A 86 2.80 4.45 -14.99
N MET A 87 2.35 5.39 -15.83
CA MET A 87 2.86 6.77 -15.86
C MET A 87 2.08 7.74 -14.95
N GLN A 88 0.96 7.31 -14.36
CA GLN A 88 0.03 8.20 -13.66
C GLN A 88 0.18 8.19 -12.15
N HIS A 89 1.19 7.49 -11.61
CA HIS A 89 1.43 7.47 -10.17
C HIS A 89 2.30 8.66 -9.74
N SER A 90 2.04 9.16 -8.54
CA SER A 90 2.99 10.00 -7.83
C SER A 90 3.92 9.10 -7.03
N SER A 91 5.21 9.09 -7.38
CA SER A 91 6.21 8.40 -6.56
C SER A 91 6.74 9.34 -5.50
N MET A 92 6.91 8.85 -4.26
CA MET A 92 7.55 9.64 -3.20
C MET A 92 9.04 9.85 -3.47
N ASN A 93 9.67 8.95 -4.25
CA ASN A 93 11.08 8.98 -4.61
C ASN A 93 11.32 8.37 -6.01
N CYS A 94 12.37 8.80 -6.68
CA CYS A 94 12.84 8.16 -7.92
C CYS A 94 13.85 7.04 -7.65
N GLU A 95 14.29 6.89 -6.40
CA GLU A 95 15.35 5.99 -5.96
C GLU A 95 14.86 5.09 -4.82
N TRP A 96 15.43 3.89 -4.75
CA TRP A 96 15.17 2.97 -3.65
C TRP A 96 15.61 3.56 -2.32
N THR A 97 14.71 3.59 -1.35
CA THR A 97 15.02 3.94 0.04
C THR A 97 15.34 2.67 0.84
N PRO A 98 16.37 2.67 1.68
CA PRO A 98 16.69 1.53 2.53
C PRO A 98 15.61 1.34 3.62
N LEU A 99 14.94 0.20 3.61
CA LEU A 99 14.03 -0.28 4.66
C LEU A 99 14.78 -1.26 5.56
N ARG A 100 15.01 -0.87 6.82
CA ARG A 100 15.55 -1.79 7.83
C ARG A 100 14.41 -2.47 8.57
N ILE A 101 14.48 -3.80 8.60
CA ILE A 101 13.60 -4.68 9.37
C ILE A 101 14.39 -5.20 10.57
#